data_AF-A0A8B9Q5X1-F1
#
_entry.id   AF-A0A8B9Q5X1-F1
#
_cell.length_a   1.000
_cell.length_b   1.000
_cell.length_c   1.000
_cell.angle_alpha   90.00
_cell.angle_beta   90.00
_cell.angle_gamma   90.00
#
_symmetry.space_group_name_H-M   'P 1'
#
loop_
_entity.id
_entity.type
_entity.pdbx_description
1 polymer ?
#
loop_
_entity_poly.entity_id
_entity_poly.type
_entity_poly.pdbx_seq_one_letter_code
_entity_poly.pdbx_strand_id
1 'polypeptide(L)'
;MTHPLYPALNVSSSPVMTQSNRTCPDPVITFKYSLYATTYTIIFVPGLLANSTALWVLCRFISKKNKAVIFMINLAMADLAHVLSLPLRIYYYINHTWPFGRFLCLLCFYLKYLNMYASICFLTCISIQRYLFLYQPFKAKDWKRRYDAAISAAVWLFVGAACSPFPIMRNYGLANSTNTCFADLEVRQIDSKVATVLMTAAAELFGFVGPLIIILFCTWKTKVSLRGFQIPPQNGNERQKALRMVSMCAIVFFVCFAPYHINFFFYMMVKENVITDCFLRSFTLYTQPFCLSLASLDCCLDPILYFFMNSEFQDQISRHSSMVIRSRLMSKESASSFKE
;
A
#
# COMPACT_ATOMS: atom_id res chain seq x y z
N MET A 1 -28.82 19.49 77.78
CA MET A 1 -27.54 18.76 77.79
C MET A 1 -27.83 17.31 77.44
N THR A 2 -26.96 16.74 76.59
CA THR A 2 -26.74 15.31 76.27
C THR A 2 -27.79 14.53 75.46
N HIS A 3 -27.48 14.47 74.16
CA HIS A 3 -27.93 13.56 73.09
C HIS A 3 -27.50 12.09 73.30
N PRO A 4 -28.07 11.14 72.53
CA PRO A 4 -28.06 9.69 72.82
C PRO A 4 -26.81 8.94 72.34
N LEU A 5 -26.52 7.82 73.01
CA LEU A 5 -25.48 6.83 72.69
C LEU A 5 -25.87 5.97 71.47
N TYR A 6 -25.03 5.99 70.44
CA TYR A 6 -25.03 5.07 69.30
C TYR A 6 -24.40 3.71 69.68
N PRO A 7 -24.85 2.58 69.09
CA PRO A 7 -24.13 1.31 69.15
C PRO A 7 -23.04 1.20 68.07
N ALA A 8 -22.05 0.37 68.37
CA ALA A 8 -20.75 0.22 67.70
C ALA A 8 -20.81 -0.22 66.22
N LEU A 9 -19.91 0.37 65.42
CA LEU A 9 -19.59 -0.01 64.04
C LEU A 9 -18.85 -1.35 64.00
N ASN A 10 -19.48 -2.36 63.39
CA ASN A 10 -18.82 -3.60 63.02
C ASN A 10 -18.01 -3.36 61.74
N VAL A 11 -16.68 -3.36 61.85
CA VAL A 11 -15.76 -3.40 60.71
C VAL A 11 -15.58 -4.86 60.30
N SER A 12 -16.16 -5.27 59.16
CA SER A 12 -15.65 -6.45 58.44
C SER A 12 -16.19 -6.56 57.01
N SER A 13 -15.29 -6.98 56.14
CA SER A 13 -15.45 -7.41 54.74
C SER A 13 -15.65 -6.32 53.68
N SER A 14 -14.53 -5.82 53.17
CA SER A 14 -14.40 -5.32 51.80
C SER A 14 -15.01 -6.32 50.82
N PRO A 15 -15.74 -5.89 49.77
CA PRO A 15 -16.10 -6.80 48.70
C PRO A 15 -14.81 -7.19 47.99
N VAL A 16 -14.45 -8.47 48.15
CA VAL A 16 -13.46 -9.13 47.30
C VAL A 16 -13.88 -8.86 45.87
N MET A 17 -13.04 -8.13 45.15
CA MET A 17 -13.20 -7.84 43.74
C MET A 17 -13.22 -9.18 43.01
N THR A 18 -14.41 -9.70 42.73
CA THR A 18 -14.58 -10.89 41.92
C THR A 18 -13.92 -10.60 40.58
N GLN A 19 -12.92 -11.41 40.28
CA GLN A 19 -12.16 -11.38 39.04
C GLN A 19 -13.16 -11.72 37.93
N SER A 20 -13.85 -10.71 37.39
CA SER A 20 -14.63 -10.88 36.19
C SER A 20 -13.67 -11.35 35.10
N ASN A 21 -14.02 -12.44 34.42
CA ASN A 21 -13.37 -12.84 33.20
C ASN A 21 -13.37 -11.63 32.26
N ARG A 22 -12.28 -10.84 32.23
CA ARG A 22 -12.15 -9.63 31.43
C ARG A 22 -11.98 -10.02 29.96
N THR A 23 -13.06 -10.48 29.36
CA THR A 23 -13.19 -10.56 27.91
C THR A 23 -13.40 -9.13 27.42
N CYS A 24 -12.39 -8.54 26.77
CA CYS A 24 -12.55 -7.25 26.13
C CYS A 24 -13.48 -7.45 24.91
N PRO A 25 -14.66 -6.83 24.85
CA PRO A 25 -15.51 -6.95 23.68
C PRO A 25 -14.80 -6.37 22.44
N ASP A 26 -14.94 -7.02 21.29
CA ASP A 26 -14.50 -6.46 20.01
C ASP A 26 -15.28 -5.18 19.68
N PRO A 27 -14.62 -4.12 19.20
CA PRO A 27 -15.34 -2.90 18.80
C PRO A 27 -16.26 -3.23 17.62
N VAL A 28 -17.50 -2.72 17.68
CA VAL A 28 -18.43 -2.82 16.56
C VAL A 28 -18.03 -1.78 15.50
N ILE A 29 -17.44 -2.23 14.39
CA ILE A 29 -16.91 -1.35 13.33
C ILE A 29 -17.95 -1.19 12.21
N THR A 30 -19.03 -0.44 12.50
CA THR A 30 -20.16 -0.25 11.57
C THR A 30 -19.77 0.46 10.27
N PHE A 31 -18.79 1.37 10.32
CA PHE A 31 -18.36 2.16 9.15
C PHE A 31 -17.44 1.41 8.18
N LYS A 32 -16.92 0.22 8.54
CA LYS A 32 -15.92 -0.52 7.75
C LYS A 32 -16.36 -0.73 6.29
N TYR A 33 -17.60 -1.15 6.09
CA TYR A 33 -18.15 -1.41 4.75
C TYR A 33 -18.26 -0.13 3.92
N SER A 34 -18.85 0.92 4.50
CA SER A 34 -18.99 2.23 3.84
C SER A 34 -17.63 2.85 3.50
N LEU A 35 -16.66 2.76 4.41
CA LEU A 35 -15.29 3.23 4.20
C LEU A 35 -14.64 2.54 2.99
N TYR A 36 -14.63 1.21 2.97
CA TYR A 36 -14.01 0.48 1.85
C TYR A 36 -14.74 0.72 0.52
N ALA A 37 -16.08 0.71 0.52
CA ALA A 37 -16.85 1.01 -0.69
C ALA A 37 -16.50 2.40 -1.24
N THR A 38 -16.48 3.42 -0.37
CA THR A 38 -16.18 4.80 -0.73
C THR A 38 -14.75 4.93 -1.23
N THR A 39 -13.77 4.47 -0.45
CA THR A 39 -12.35 4.59 -0.80
C THR A 39 -12.03 3.84 -2.10
N TYR A 40 -12.52 2.61 -2.27
CA TYR A 40 -12.23 1.83 -3.49
C TYR A 40 -12.91 2.44 -4.73
N THR A 41 -14.10 3.03 -4.58
CA THR A 41 -14.76 3.76 -5.68
C THR A 41 -13.94 4.99 -6.10
N ILE A 42 -13.43 5.76 -5.13
CA ILE A 42 -12.59 6.94 -5.38
C ILE A 42 -11.26 6.54 -6.04
N ILE A 43 -10.69 5.39 -5.66
CA ILE A 43 -9.42 4.89 -6.21
C ILE A 43 -9.58 4.32 -7.61
N PHE A 44 -10.69 3.63 -7.88
CA PHE A 44 -10.83 2.80 -9.08
C PHE A 44 -10.63 3.60 -10.38
N VAL A 45 -11.36 4.69 -10.57
CA VAL A 45 -11.32 5.46 -11.83
C VAL A 45 -9.96 6.16 -12.03
N PRO A 46 -9.44 6.94 -11.05
CA PRO A 46 -8.13 7.58 -11.19
C PRO A 46 -7.00 6.56 -11.33
N GLY A 47 -7.00 5.51 -10.50
CA GLY A 47 -5.99 4.46 -10.54
C GLY A 47 -5.96 3.74 -11.90
N LEU A 48 -7.12 3.44 -12.48
CA LEU A 48 -7.20 2.75 -13.77
C LEU A 48 -6.67 3.62 -14.90
N LEU A 49 -7.15 4.87 -14.97
CA LEU A 49 -6.77 5.80 -16.03
C LEU A 49 -5.29 6.18 -15.94
N ALA A 50 -4.82 6.52 -14.74
CA ALA A 50 -3.46 7.00 -14.52
C ALA A 50 -2.43 5.90 -14.75
N ASN A 51 -2.64 4.69 -14.21
CA ASN A 51 -1.70 3.58 -14.41
C ASN A 51 -1.74 3.01 -15.83
N SER A 52 -2.91 2.97 -16.50
CA SER A 52 -2.99 2.54 -17.90
C SER A 52 -2.24 3.51 -18.82
N THR A 53 -2.43 4.81 -18.60
CA THR A 53 -1.71 5.85 -19.34
C THR A 53 -0.21 5.77 -19.05
N ALA A 54 0.18 5.62 -17.79
CA ALA A 54 1.58 5.49 -17.39
C ALA A 54 2.25 4.29 -18.07
N LEU A 55 1.62 3.11 -18.00
CA LEU A 55 2.12 1.89 -18.62
C LEU A 55 2.28 2.07 -20.14
N TRP A 56 1.28 2.65 -20.80
CA TRP A 56 1.34 2.93 -22.24
C TRP A 56 2.51 3.87 -22.59
N VAL A 57 2.67 4.99 -21.88
CA VAL A 57 3.73 5.95 -22.15
C VAL A 57 5.11 5.35 -21.87
N LEU A 58 5.26 4.66 -20.74
CA LEU A 58 6.51 4.03 -20.32
C LEU A 58 6.96 2.97 -21.32
N CYS A 59 6.06 2.08 -21.74
CA CYS A 59 6.35 1.01 -22.70
C CYS A 59 6.65 1.57 -24.10
N ARG A 60 5.86 2.54 -24.58
CA ARG A 60 5.94 2.97 -25.99
C ARG A 60 7.01 4.02 -26.26
N PHE A 61 7.25 4.94 -25.33
CA PHE A 61 8.11 6.11 -25.55
C PHE A 61 9.38 6.11 -24.71
N ILE A 62 9.33 5.67 -23.44
CA ILE A 62 10.44 5.87 -22.49
C ILE A 62 11.33 4.62 -22.35
N SER A 63 10.78 3.41 -22.55
CA SER A 63 11.49 2.13 -22.43
C SER A 63 12.74 2.01 -23.31
N LYS A 64 12.81 2.80 -24.39
CA LYS A 64 13.97 2.83 -25.30
C LYS A 64 15.13 3.72 -24.82
N LYS A 65 14.90 4.63 -23.88
CA LYS A 65 15.86 5.68 -23.50
C LYS A 65 16.36 5.60 -22.05
N ASN A 66 15.53 5.14 -21.11
CA ASN A 66 15.82 5.24 -19.68
C ASN A 66 15.78 3.86 -18.99
N LYS A 67 16.87 3.51 -18.29
CA LYS A 67 17.07 2.18 -17.68
C LYS A 67 16.09 1.93 -16.53
N ALA A 68 15.78 2.95 -15.73
CA ALA A 68 14.88 2.85 -14.57
C ALA A 68 13.39 2.64 -14.93
N VAL A 69 13.05 2.65 -16.22
CA VAL A 69 11.67 2.47 -16.70
C VAL A 69 11.14 1.09 -16.36
N ILE A 70 12.00 0.07 -16.24
CA ILE A 70 11.55 -1.29 -15.95
C ILE A 70 10.87 -1.37 -14.58
N PHE A 71 11.47 -0.83 -13.53
CA PHE A 71 10.84 -0.86 -12.19
C PHE A 71 9.52 -0.08 -12.18
N MET A 72 9.45 1.06 -12.89
CA MET A 72 8.22 1.84 -13.03
C MET A 72 7.12 1.10 -13.81
N ILE A 73 7.48 0.35 -14.86
CA ILE A 73 6.53 -0.50 -15.59
C ILE A 73 5.96 -1.59 -14.67
N ASN A 74 6.82 -2.28 -13.91
CA ASN A 74 6.36 -3.34 -13.01
C ASN A 74 5.49 -2.80 -11.87
N LEU A 75 5.81 -1.61 -11.35
CA LEU A 75 4.98 -0.91 -10.37
C LEU A 75 3.58 -0.60 -10.95
N ALA A 76 3.51 0.02 -12.14
CA ALA A 76 2.23 0.28 -12.82
C ALA A 76 1.45 -1.02 -13.14
N MET A 77 2.13 -2.12 -13.46
CA MET A 77 1.49 -3.43 -13.64
C MET A 77 0.88 -3.97 -12.35
N ALA A 78 1.59 -3.85 -11.22
CA ALA A 78 1.10 -4.26 -9.91
C ALA A 78 -0.14 -3.44 -9.50
N ASP A 79 -0.09 -2.12 -9.72
CA ASP A 79 -1.19 -1.20 -9.44
C ASP A 79 -2.42 -1.51 -10.29
N LEU A 80 -2.25 -1.75 -11.60
CA LEU A 80 -3.35 -2.14 -12.48
C LEU A 80 -3.99 -3.45 -12.05
N ALA A 81 -3.20 -4.45 -11.68
CA ALA A 81 -3.72 -5.72 -11.20
C ALA A 81 -4.58 -5.54 -9.94
N HIS A 82 -4.17 -4.68 -9.00
CA HIS A 82 -4.98 -4.34 -7.84
C HIS A 82 -6.25 -3.56 -8.23
N VAL A 83 -6.13 -2.51 -9.03
CA VAL A 83 -7.25 -1.65 -9.44
C VAL A 83 -8.32 -2.44 -10.18
N LEU A 84 -7.93 -3.38 -11.04
CA LEU A 84 -8.87 -4.26 -11.76
C LEU A 84 -9.65 -5.20 -10.82
N SER A 85 -9.14 -5.48 -9.62
CA SER A 85 -9.86 -6.25 -8.61
C SER A 85 -10.89 -5.42 -7.81
N LEU A 86 -10.77 -4.09 -7.81
CA LEU A 86 -11.59 -3.21 -6.98
C LEU A 86 -13.10 -3.28 -7.28
N PRO A 87 -13.59 -3.38 -8.53
CA PRO A 87 -15.03 -3.45 -8.81
C PRO A 87 -15.74 -4.60 -8.07
N LEU A 88 -15.11 -5.77 -8.00
CA LEU A 88 -15.65 -6.92 -7.28
C LEU A 88 -15.70 -6.66 -5.77
N ARG A 89 -14.67 -5.99 -5.23
CA ARG A 89 -14.62 -5.60 -3.81
C ARG A 89 -15.65 -4.53 -3.49
N ILE A 90 -15.81 -3.52 -4.35
CA ILE A 90 -16.84 -2.47 -4.23
C ILE A 90 -18.23 -3.11 -4.19
N TYR A 91 -18.52 -4.04 -5.12
CA TYR A 91 -19.79 -4.78 -5.12
C TYR A 91 -20.04 -5.46 -3.76
N TYR A 92 -19.03 -6.15 -3.22
CA TYR A 92 -19.15 -6.81 -1.92
C TYR A 92 -19.40 -5.85 -0.77
N TYR A 93 -18.70 -4.72 -0.73
CA TYR A 93 -18.82 -3.78 0.38
C TYR A 93 -20.13 -2.97 0.34
N ILE A 94 -20.81 -2.90 -0.80
CA ILE A 94 -22.14 -2.28 -0.96
C ILE A 94 -23.25 -3.31 -0.70
N ASN A 95 -23.16 -4.49 -1.32
CA ASN A 95 -24.25 -5.47 -1.33
C ASN A 95 -24.15 -6.53 -0.22
N HIS A 96 -23.07 -6.50 0.58
CA HIS A 96 -22.78 -7.44 1.66
C HIS A 96 -22.79 -8.93 1.24
N THR A 97 -22.68 -9.20 -0.06
CA THR A 97 -22.78 -10.54 -0.66
C THR A 97 -21.70 -10.74 -1.73
N TRP A 98 -21.19 -11.97 -1.84
CA TRP A 98 -20.15 -12.38 -2.78
C TRP A 98 -20.64 -13.50 -3.72
N PRO A 99 -21.22 -13.15 -4.88
CA PRO A 99 -21.73 -14.15 -5.84
C PRO A 99 -20.65 -14.70 -6.79
N PHE A 100 -19.43 -14.17 -6.77
CA PHE A 100 -18.40 -14.44 -7.79
C PHE A 100 -17.58 -15.72 -7.55
N GLY A 101 -17.95 -16.51 -6.54
CA GLY A 101 -17.28 -17.76 -6.21
C GLY A 101 -15.93 -17.62 -5.52
N ARG A 102 -15.41 -18.75 -5.02
CA ARG A 102 -14.22 -18.81 -4.16
C ARG A 102 -12.94 -18.32 -4.84
N PHE A 103 -12.72 -18.70 -6.10
CA PHE A 103 -11.50 -18.36 -6.82
C PHE A 103 -11.30 -16.83 -6.89
N LEU A 104 -12.32 -16.09 -7.29
CA LEU A 104 -12.24 -14.63 -7.39
C LEU A 104 -12.09 -13.96 -6.01
N CYS A 105 -12.68 -14.52 -4.95
CA CYS A 105 -12.50 -14.02 -3.59
C CYS A 105 -11.03 -14.09 -3.17
N LEU A 106 -10.41 -15.27 -3.31
CA LEU A 106 -9.00 -15.49 -2.98
C LEU A 106 -8.07 -14.70 -3.90
N LEU A 107 -8.40 -14.59 -5.19
CA LEU A 107 -7.63 -13.81 -6.16
C LEU A 107 -7.64 -12.32 -5.81
N CYS A 108 -8.80 -11.72 -5.53
CA CYS A 108 -8.89 -10.31 -5.15
C CYS A 108 -8.15 -10.03 -3.82
N PHE A 109 -8.22 -10.96 -2.88
CA PHE A 109 -7.44 -10.89 -1.65
C PHE A 109 -5.93 -10.95 -1.94
N TYR A 110 -5.49 -11.93 -2.72
CA TYR A 110 -4.10 -12.10 -3.12
C TYR A 110 -3.55 -10.88 -3.85
N LEU A 111 -4.29 -10.35 -4.83
CA LEU A 111 -3.89 -9.18 -5.62
C LEU A 111 -3.68 -7.93 -4.76
N LYS A 112 -4.45 -7.76 -3.67
CA LYS A 112 -4.25 -6.64 -2.73
C LYS A 112 -2.86 -6.71 -2.06
N TYR A 113 -2.48 -7.88 -1.56
CA TYR A 113 -1.19 -8.06 -0.87
C TYR A 113 -0.02 -8.12 -1.85
N LEU A 114 -0.21 -8.78 -2.99
CA LEU A 114 0.76 -8.83 -4.07
C LEU A 114 1.14 -7.41 -4.51
N ASN A 115 0.15 -6.54 -4.74
CA ASN A 115 0.38 -5.14 -5.06
C ASN A 115 1.15 -4.42 -3.94
N MET A 116 0.67 -4.48 -2.69
CA MET A 116 1.33 -3.80 -1.57
C MET A 116 2.83 -4.15 -1.46
N TYR A 117 3.18 -5.43 -1.45
CA TYR A 117 4.57 -5.86 -1.32
C TYR A 117 5.39 -5.65 -2.60
N ALA A 118 4.79 -5.83 -3.80
CA ALA A 118 5.46 -5.50 -5.05
C ALA A 118 5.80 -4.01 -5.10
N SER A 119 4.87 -3.14 -4.71
CA SER A 119 5.06 -1.70 -4.67
C SER A 119 6.17 -1.30 -3.70
N ILE A 120 6.19 -1.85 -2.49
CA ILE A 120 7.30 -1.66 -1.52
C ILE A 120 8.65 -2.05 -2.13
N CYS A 121 8.76 -3.23 -2.73
CA CYS A 121 9.99 -3.70 -3.35
C CYS A 121 10.42 -2.82 -4.52
N PHE A 122 9.52 -2.46 -5.42
CA PHE A 122 9.84 -1.63 -6.59
C PHE A 122 10.21 -0.19 -6.21
N LEU A 123 9.54 0.43 -5.22
CA LEU A 123 9.93 1.74 -4.69
C LEU A 123 11.33 1.71 -4.07
N THR A 124 11.68 0.60 -3.41
CA THR A 124 13.02 0.39 -2.85
C THR A 124 14.04 0.21 -3.97
N CYS A 125 13.76 -0.60 -5.00
CA CYS A 125 14.62 -0.75 -6.16
C CYS A 125 14.85 0.58 -6.88
N ILE A 126 13.80 1.39 -7.07
CA ILE A 126 13.91 2.74 -7.66
C ILE A 126 14.81 3.62 -6.79
N SER A 127 14.62 3.61 -5.47
CA SER A 127 15.42 4.40 -4.52
C SER A 127 16.91 4.03 -4.57
N ILE A 128 17.22 2.73 -4.55
CA ILE A 128 18.59 2.20 -4.67
C ILE A 128 19.19 2.60 -6.02
N GLN A 129 18.46 2.38 -7.12
CA GLN A 129 18.97 2.66 -8.47
C GLN A 129 19.31 4.14 -8.63
N ARG A 130 18.46 5.04 -8.13
CA ARG A 130 18.71 6.48 -8.17
C ARG A 130 19.89 6.90 -7.32
N TYR A 131 20.01 6.33 -6.13
CA TYR A 131 21.20 6.51 -5.29
C TYR A 131 22.47 6.04 -5.99
N LEU A 132 22.51 4.81 -6.52
CA LEU A 132 23.69 4.26 -7.19
C LEU A 132 24.10 5.07 -8.43
N PHE A 133 23.13 5.49 -9.24
CA PHE A 133 23.43 6.27 -10.45
C PHE A 133 23.93 7.69 -10.13
N LEU A 134 23.53 8.25 -9.00
CA LEU A 134 24.02 9.55 -8.50
C LEU A 134 25.50 9.47 -8.06
N TYR A 135 25.88 8.41 -7.36
CA TYR A 135 27.21 8.27 -6.75
C TYR A 135 28.24 7.56 -7.64
N GLN A 136 27.80 6.71 -8.58
CA GLN A 136 28.67 5.93 -9.45
C GLN A 136 28.26 6.08 -10.93
N PRO A 137 28.42 7.27 -11.54
CA PRO A 137 27.96 7.55 -12.90
C PRO A 137 28.61 6.66 -13.96
N PHE A 138 29.87 6.27 -13.79
CA PHE A 138 30.54 5.34 -14.70
C PHE A 138 29.90 3.94 -14.69
N LYS A 139 29.61 3.38 -13.50
CA LYS A 139 28.87 2.11 -13.41
C LYS A 139 27.42 2.24 -13.91
N ALA A 140 26.80 3.40 -13.74
CA ALA A 140 25.48 3.69 -14.29
C ALA A 140 25.47 3.64 -15.83
N LYS A 141 26.55 4.11 -16.48
CA LYS A 141 26.72 4.04 -17.93
C LYS A 141 26.77 2.58 -18.42
N ASP A 142 27.48 1.72 -17.71
CA ASP A 142 27.63 0.30 -18.06
C ASP A 142 26.45 -0.58 -17.60
N TRP A 143 25.55 -0.04 -16.78
CA TRP A 143 24.38 -0.77 -16.29
C TRP A 143 23.49 -1.26 -17.44
N LYS A 144 23.23 -2.56 -17.51
CA LYS A 144 22.44 -3.15 -18.61
C LYS A 144 20.99 -3.33 -18.20
N ARG A 145 20.09 -3.11 -19.16
CA ARG A 145 18.63 -3.32 -19.02
C ARG A 145 18.26 -4.71 -18.48
N ARG A 146 19.06 -5.74 -18.80
CA ARG A 146 18.88 -7.12 -18.32
C ARG A 146 18.93 -7.24 -16.79
N TYR A 147 19.68 -6.38 -16.11
CA TYR A 147 19.79 -6.43 -14.65
C TYR A 147 18.49 -5.99 -14.00
N ASP A 148 17.89 -4.89 -14.47
CA ASP A 148 16.60 -4.43 -13.96
C ASP A 148 15.48 -5.44 -14.25
N ALA A 149 15.52 -6.09 -15.42
CA ALA A 149 14.59 -7.18 -15.76
C ALA A 149 14.76 -8.41 -14.86
N ALA A 150 16.00 -8.85 -14.60
CA ALA A 150 16.28 -9.97 -13.72
C ALA A 150 15.88 -9.68 -12.27
N ILE A 151 16.19 -8.47 -11.77
CA ILE A 151 15.76 -8.02 -10.44
C ILE A 151 14.23 -8.00 -10.36
N SER A 152 13.55 -7.48 -11.38
CA SER A 152 12.08 -7.45 -11.40
C SER A 152 11.47 -8.85 -11.40
N ALA A 153 12.03 -9.78 -12.17
CA ALA A 153 11.60 -11.17 -12.17
C ALA A 153 11.81 -11.82 -10.79
N ALA A 154 12.95 -11.57 -10.14
CA ALA A 154 13.22 -12.06 -8.79
C ALA A 154 12.23 -11.46 -7.77
N VAL A 155 11.89 -10.17 -7.87
CA VAL A 155 10.88 -9.52 -7.03
C VAL A 155 9.52 -10.18 -7.21
N TRP A 156 9.07 -10.40 -8.45
CA TRP A 156 7.79 -11.07 -8.71
C TRP A 156 7.73 -12.48 -8.15
N LEU A 157 8.79 -13.28 -8.34
CA LEU A 157 8.87 -14.63 -7.79
C LEU A 157 8.85 -14.61 -6.26
N PHE A 158 9.67 -13.75 -5.65
CA PHE A 158 9.77 -13.62 -4.21
C PHE A 158 8.45 -13.17 -3.58
N VAL A 159 7.89 -12.04 -4.04
CA VAL A 159 6.64 -11.49 -3.50
C VAL A 159 5.47 -12.42 -3.81
N GLY A 160 5.43 -12.98 -5.03
CA GLY A 160 4.39 -13.91 -5.45
C GLY A 160 4.33 -15.16 -4.57
N ALA A 161 5.51 -15.74 -4.25
CA ALA A 161 5.63 -16.86 -3.34
C ALA A 161 5.33 -16.46 -1.88
N ALA A 162 5.88 -15.35 -1.39
CA ALA A 162 5.69 -14.87 -0.02
C ALA A 162 4.22 -14.52 0.28
N CYS A 163 3.46 -14.05 -0.71
CA CYS A 163 2.04 -13.71 -0.55
C CYS A 163 1.10 -14.92 -0.68
N SER A 164 1.57 -16.03 -1.27
CA SER A 164 0.75 -17.22 -1.53
C SER A 164 0.15 -17.91 -0.28
N PRO A 165 0.78 -17.85 0.93
CA PRO A 165 0.17 -18.43 2.13
C PRO A 165 -1.01 -17.60 2.65
N PHE A 166 -1.09 -16.29 2.40
CA PHE A 166 -2.14 -15.44 3.00
C PHE A 166 -3.57 -15.89 2.62
N PRO A 167 -3.89 -16.23 1.35
CA PRO A 167 -5.18 -16.81 1.00
C PRO A 167 -5.41 -18.22 1.58
N ILE A 168 -4.36 -19.03 1.72
CA ILE A 168 -4.44 -20.44 2.17
C ILE A 168 -4.68 -20.52 3.68
N MET A 169 -4.08 -19.60 4.45
CA MET A 169 -4.20 -19.54 5.91
C MET A 169 -5.54 -18.99 6.38
N ARG A 170 -6.44 -18.58 5.49
CA ARG A 170 -7.74 -18.05 5.86
C ARG A 170 -8.80 -19.14 5.78
N ASN A 171 -9.49 -19.37 6.90
CA ASN A 171 -10.44 -20.46 7.03
C ASN A 171 -11.82 -20.02 6.50
N TYR A 172 -12.23 -20.58 5.36
CA TYR A 172 -13.61 -20.44 4.83
C TYR A 172 -14.55 -21.51 5.41
N GLY A 173 -14.02 -22.52 6.12
CA GLY A 173 -14.73 -23.74 6.48
C GLY A 173 -15.74 -23.64 7.63
N LEU A 174 -15.84 -22.50 8.32
CA LEU A 174 -16.78 -22.30 9.44
C LEU A 174 -17.98 -21.41 9.10
N ALA A 175 -17.97 -20.73 7.95
CA ALA A 175 -19.09 -19.91 7.52
C ALA A 175 -20.12 -20.81 6.81
N ASN A 176 -21.19 -21.15 7.51
CA ASN A 176 -22.39 -21.82 6.95
C ASN A 176 -23.11 -20.99 5.85
N SER A 177 -22.55 -19.85 5.42
CA SER A 177 -23.11 -18.97 4.41
C SER A 177 -22.13 -18.78 3.25
N THR A 178 -22.48 -19.28 2.07
CA THR A 178 -21.72 -19.21 0.81
C THR A 178 -21.48 -17.80 0.27
N ASN A 179 -21.99 -16.76 0.94
CA ASN A 179 -22.14 -15.42 0.38
C ASN A 179 -21.20 -14.37 0.99
N THR A 180 -20.28 -14.71 1.90
CA THR A 180 -19.33 -13.74 2.47
C THR A 180 -17.88 -14.05 2.08
N CYS A 181 -17.02 -13.01 1.98
CA CYS A 181 -15.62 -13.13 1.55
C CYS A 181 -14.67 -12.35 2.50
N PHE A 182 -14.53 -11.04 2.35
CA PHE A 182 -13.45 -10.31 3.03
C PHE A 182 -13.68 -10.02 4.52
N ALA A 183 -14.92 -10.01 5.00
CA ALA A 183 -15.22 -9.63 6.39
C ALA A 183 -15.09 -10.76 7.41
N ASP A 184 -15.28 -12.01 6.99
CA ASP A 184 -15.44 -13.18 7.88
C ASP A 184 -14.34 -14.23 7.75
N LEU A 185 -13.32 -13.96 6.93
CA LEU A 185 -12.18 -14.86 6.81
C LEU A 185 -11.39 -14.83 8.12
N GLU A 186 -11.67 -15.72 9.06
CA GLU A 186 -10.86 -15.87 10.28
C GLU A 186 -9.43 -16.27 9.89
N VAL A 187 -8.43 -15.72 10.59
CA VAL A 187 -7.05 -16.22 10.47
C VAL A 187 -7.08 -17.61 11.09
N ARG A 188 -6.65 -18.64 10.37
CA ARG A 188 -6.43 -19.95 10.97
C ARG A 188 -5.39 -19.77 12.08
N GLN A 189 -5.79 -20.00 13.33
CA GLN A 189 -4.88 -19.93 14.45
C GLN A 189 -3.75 -20.91 14.21
N ILE A 190 -2.52 -20.43 14.40
CA ILE A 190 -1.34 -21.28 14.37
C ILE A 190 -1.21 -21.86 15.78
N ASP A 191 -0.97 -23.16 15.89
CA ASP A 191 -0.93 -23.88 17.18
C ASP A 191 0.12 -23.34 18.18
N SER A 192 1.07 -22.52 17.72
CA SER A 192 2.09 -21.88 18.55
C SER A 192 2.07 -20.35 18.44
N LYS A 193 1.67 -19.69 19.53
CA LYS A 193 1.76 -18.22 19.66
C LYS A 193 3.18 -17.72 19.42
N VAL A 194 4.20 -18.42 19.93
CA VAL A 194 5.61 -18.05 19.77
C VAL A 194 6.01 -18.08 18.29
N ALA A 195 5.60 -19.11 17.55
CA ALA A 195 5.86 -19.20 16.12
C ALA A 195 5.18 -18.04 15.36
N THR A 196 3.92 -17.71 15.69
CA THR A 196 3.24 -16.58 15.05
C THR A 196 3.94 -15.25 15.31
N VAL A 197 4.39 -15.00 16.55
CA VAL A 197 5.14 -13.78 16.89
C VAL A 197 6.43 -13.70 16.09
N LEU A 198 7.23 -14.78 16.07
CA LEU A 198 8.51 -14.80 15.35
C LEU A 198 8.32 -14.65 13.85
N MET A 199 7.35 -15.34 13.25
CA MET A 199 7.06 -15.25 11.82
C MET A 199 6.55 -13.85 11.45
N THR A 200 5.63 -13.28 12.23
CA THR A 200 5.11 -11.93 11.98
C THR A 200 6.21 -10.89 12.14
N ALA A 201 7.02 -10.98 13.19
CA ALA A 201 8.14 -10.07 13.42
C ALA A 201 9.18 -10.16 12.29
N ALA A 202 9.52 -11.37 11.84
CA ALA A 202 10.42 -11.56 10.71
C ALA A 202 9.82 -10.99 9.41
N ALA A 203 8.53 -11.26 9.13
CA ALA A 203 7.84 -10.74 7.95
C ALA A 203 7.80 -9.21 7.94
N GLU A 204 7.54 -8.55 9.07
CA GLU A 204 7.55 -7.09 9.18
C GLU A 204 8.96 -6.51 9.13
N LEU A 205 9.94 -7.20 9.72
CA LEU A 205 11.35 -6.78 9.67
C LEU A 205 11.87 -6.76 8.23
N PHE A 206 11.65 -7.82 7.47
CA PHE A 206 12.15 -7.93 6.09
C PHE A 206 11.22 -7.28 5.06
N GLY A 207 9.90 -7.34 5.29
CA GLY A 207 8.89 -6.82 4.38
C GLY A 207 8.60 -5.33 4.51
N PHE A 208 8.92 -4.72 5.66
CA PHE A 208 8.65 -3.30 5.92
C PHE A 208 9.86 -2.54 6.46
N VAL A 209 10.45 -2.97 7.58
CA VAL A 209 11.53 -2.21 8.26
C VAL A 209 12.79 -2.14 7.39
N GLY A 210 13.19 -3.24 6.76
CA GLY A 210 14.33 -3.28 5.83
C GLY A 210 14.16 -2.29 4.65
N PRO A 211 13.08 -2.40 3.86
CA PRO A 211 12.74 -1.43 2.82
C PRO A 211 12.73 0.03 3.31
N LEU A 212 12.12 0.28 4.47
CA LEU A 212 12.07 1.61 5.09
C LEU A 212 13.46 2.18 5.34
N ILE A 213 14.35 1.40 5.97
CA ILE A 213 15.73 1.81 6.26
C ILE A 213 16.46 2.13 4.96
N ILE A 214 16.31 1.30 3.92
CA ILE A 214 16.96 1.50 2.62
C ILE A 214 16.46 2.79 1.97
N ILE A 215 15.15 3.02 1.92
CA ILE A 215 14.57 4.23 1.32
C ILE A 215 15.02 5.47 2.07
N LEU A 216 15.00 5.45 3.41
CA LEU A 216 15.48 6.55 4.24
C LEU A 216 16.96 6.83 4.03
N PHE A 217 17.80 5.79 4.00
CA PHE A 217 19.23 5.92 3.74
C PHE A 217 19.50 6.52 2.36
N CYS A 218 18.83 6.01 1.31
CA CYS A 218 18.95 6.53 -0.04
C CYS A 218 18.50 8.00 -0.12
N THR A 219 17.39 8.35 0.55
CA THR A 219 16.86 9.72 0.61
C THR A 219 17.85 10.65 1.29
N TRP A 220 18.34 10.26 2.47
CA TRP A 220 19.29 11.04 3.26
C TRP A 220 20.57 11.31 2.49
N LYS A 221 21.19 10.26 1.94
CA LYS A 221 22.42 10.38 1.15
C LYS A 221 22.22 11.28 -0.07
N THR A 222 21.12 11.10 -0.79
CA THR A 222 20.80 11.95 -1.95
C THR A 222 20.63 13.42 -1.56
N LYS A 223 19.98 13.71 -0.41
CA LYS A 223 19.85 15.08 0.14
C LYS A 223 21.21 15.68 0.52
N VAL A 224 22.07 14.90 1.20
CA VAL A 224 23.41 15.35 1.60
C VAL A 224 24.28 15.65 0.38
N SER A 225 24.23 14.82 -0.67
CA SER A 225 24.97 15.02 -1.92
C SER A 225 24.62 16.33 -2.64
N LEU A 226 23.44 16.91 -2.38
CA LEU A 226 23.03 18.20 -2.92
C LEU A 226 23.48 19.39 -2.05
N ARG A 227 23.71 19.17 -0.75
CA ARG A 227 24.14 20.21 0.19
C ARG A 227 25.67 20.35 0.27
N GLY A 228 26.40 19.25 0.17
CA GLY A 228 27.86 19.24 0.22
C GLY A 228 28.45 18.96 -1.15
N PHE A 229 28.79 20.02 -1.91
CA PHE A 229 29.94 20.17 -2.82
C PHE A 229 29.74 21.33 -3.82
N GLN A 230 30.70 22.27 -3.87
CA GLN A 230 30.91 23.20 -4.99
C GLN A 230 31.53 22.43 -6.18
N ILE A 231 30.75 21.85 -7.11
CA ILE A 231 31.25 21.19 -8.34
C ILE A 231 30.16 21.34 -9.47
N PRO A 232 30.48 21.17 -10.78
CA PRO A 232 30.12 22.06 -11.88
C PRO A 232 28.63 22.07 -12.28
N PRO A 233 28.17 23.16 -12.93
CA PRO A 233 26.78 23.42 -13.27
C PRO A 233 26.09 22.40 -14.19
N GLN A 234 26.83 21.51 -14.87
CA GLN A 234 26.27 20.62 -15.90
C GLN A 234 25.39 19.47 -15.36
N ASN A 235 25.50 19.08 -14.08
CA ASN A 235 24.77 17.92 -13.52
C ASN A 235 23.67 18.25 -12.49
N GLY A 236 23.38 19.54 -12.24
CA GLY A 236 22.42 19.96 -11.21
C GLY A 236 21.00 19.41 -11.43
N ASN A 237 20.52 19.43 -12.68
CA ASN A 237 19.16 19.03 -13.03
C ASN A 237 18.91 17.52 -12.80
N GLU A 238 19.85 16.65 -13.20
CA GLU A 238 19.74 15.20 -12.99
C GLU A 238 19.79 14.81 -11.51
N ARG A 239 20.59 15.52 -10.70
CA ARG A 239 20.63 15.31 -9.24
C ARG A 239 19.32 15.73 -8.58
N GLN A 240 18.77 16.88 -8.97
CA GLN A 240 17.50 17.37 -8.43
C GLN A 240 16.33 16.47 -8.83
N LYS A 241 16.36 15.96 -10.08
CA LYS A 241 15.45 14.91 -10.54
C LYS A 241 15.57 13.68 -9.64
N ALA A 242 16.76 13.11 -9.45
CA ALA A 242 16.98 11.97 -8.57
C ALA A 242 16.48 12.21 -7.13
N LEU A 243 16.74 13.38 -6.55
CA LEU A 243 16.22 13.72 -5.22
C LEU A 243 14.69 13.73 -5.19
N ARG A 244 14.06 14.34 -6.19
CA ARG A 244 12.59 14.34 -6.31
C ARG A 244 12.09 12.90 -6.39
N MET A 245 12.76 12.04 -7.15
CA MET A 245 12.39 10.62 -7.27
C MET A 245 12.43 9.88 -5.93
N VAL A 246 13.56 9.93 -5.25
CA VAL A 246 13.75 9.20 -3.99
C VAL A 246 12.87 9.79 -2.87
N SER A 247 12.65 11.11 -2.87
CA SER A 247 11.75 11.76 -1.91
C SER A 247 10.29 11.36 -2.13
N MET A 248 9.83 11.26 -3.37
CA MET A 248 8.47 10.77 -3.66
C MET A 248 8.30 9.31 -3.26
N CYS A 249 9.28 8.45 -3.53
CA CYS A 249 9.26 7.06 -3.05
C CYS A 249 9.10 7.00 -1.52
N ALA A 250 9.84 7.84 -0.78
CA ALA A 250 9.72 7.95 0.67
C ALA A 250 8.32 8.43 1.09
N ILE A 251 7.78 9.47 0.46
CA ILE A 251 6.45 10.00 0.78
C ILE A 251 5.38 8.93 0.58
N VAL A 252 5.34 8.25 -0.58
CA VAL A 252 4.38 7.18 -0.83
C VAL A 252 4.52 6.08 0.22
N PHE A 253 5.77 5.67 0.53
CA PHE A 253 6.02 4.64 1.52
C PHE A 253 5.49 5.00 2.91
N PHE A 254 5.77 6.22 3.38
CA PHE A 254 5.33 6.68 4.70
C PHE A 254 3.83 6.91 4.79
N VAL A 255 3.20 7.42 3.74
CA VAL A 255 1.77 7.75 3.76
C VAL A 255 0.92 6.49 3.55
N CYS A 256 1.32 5.59 2.65
CA CYS A 256 0.51 4.44 2.26
C CYS A 256 0.85 3.18 3.07
N PHE A 257 2.14 2.87 3.26
CA PHE A 257 2.54 1.57 3.81
C PHE A 257 2.83 1.60 5.31
N ALA A 258 3.49 2.64 5.83
CA ALA A 258 3.87 2.68 7.25
C ALA A 258 2.68 2.58 8.23
N PRO A 259 1.54 3.28 8.03
CA PRO A 259 0.40 3.16 8.95
C PRO A 259 -0.17 1.74 8.98
N TYR A 260 -0.19 1.06 7.82
CA TYR A 260 -0.63 -0.32 7.71
C TYR A 260 0.31 -1.29 8.42
N HIS A 261 1.60 -1.26 8.13
CA HIS A 261 2.55 -2.22 8.70
C HIS A 261 2.72 -2.08 10.21
N ILE A 262 2.75 -0.83 10.71
CA ILE A 262 2.77 -0.57 12.15
C ILE A 262 1.52 -1.18 12.80
N ASN A 263 0.33 -0.93 12.25
CA ASN A 263 -0.91 -1.47 12.81
C ASN A 263 -1.04 -2.99 12.63
N PHE A 264 -0.55 -3.54 11.52
CA PHE A 264 -0.62 -4.96 11.18
C PHE A 264 0.14 -5.83 12.18
N PHE A 265 1.32 -5.38 12.62
CA PHE A 265 2.07 -6.06 13.68
C PHE A 265 1.21 -6.23 14.94
N PHE A 266 0.64 -5.14 15.46
CA PHE A 266 -0.23 -5.19 16.63
C PHE A 266 -1.52 -5.98 16.35
N TYR A 267 -2.07 -5.88 15.14
CA TYR A 267 -3.30 -6.57 14.75
C TYR A 267 -3.13 -8.09 14.85
N MET A 268 -2.00 -8.61 14.38
CA MET A 268 -1.68 -10.03 14.51
C MET A 268 -1.48 -10.44 15.97
N MET A 269 -0.77 -9.63 16.77
CA MET A 269 -0.57 -9.91 18.21
C MET A 269 -1.89 -9.95 18.99
N VAL A 270 -2.83 -9.07 18.65
CA VAL A 270 -4.17 -9.02 19.26
C VAL A 270 -5.01 -10.21 18.80
N LYS A 271 -4.98 -10.57 17.51
CA LYS A 271 -5.75 -11.72 16.97
C LYS A 271 -5.30 -13.06 17.53
N GLU A 272 -4.01 -13.21 17.83
CA GLU A 272 -3.44 -14.42 18.44
C GLU A 272 -3.51 -14.43 19.98
N ASN A 273 -4.21 -13.45 20.59
CA ASN A 273 -4.31 -13.30 22.04
C ASN A 273 -2.94 -13.29 22.74
N VAL A 274 -1.95 -12.64 22.12
CA VAL A 274 -0.64 -12.34 22.71
C VAL A 274 -0.73 -11.01 23.48
N ILE A 275 -1.37 -10.01 22.87
CA ILE A 275 -1.71 -8.73 23.53
C ILE A 275 -3.18 -8.79 23.96
N THR A 276 -3.41 -8.69 25.27
CA THR A 276 -4.75 -8.71 25.87
C THR A 276 -5.20 -7.35 26.41
N ASP A 277 -4.40 -6.30 26.24
CA ASP A 277 -4.76 -4.95 26.65
C ASP A 277 -5.98 -4.45 25.86
N CYS A 278 -7.06 -4.06 26.55
CA CYS A 278 -8.32 -3.71 25.90
C CYS A 278 -8.22 -2.43 25.06
N PHE A 279 -7.37 -1.47 25.46
CA PHE A 279 -7.17 -0.23 24.71
C PHE A 279 -6.46 -0.52 23.38
N LEU A 280 -5.32 -1.21 23.41
CA LEU A 280 -4.57 -1.60 22.22
C LEU A 280 -5.39 -2.51 21.32
N ARG A 281 -6.15 -3.46 21.87
CA ARG A 281 -7.07 -4.33 21.13
C ARG A 281 -8.12 -3.51 20.38
N SER A 282 -8.83 -2.62 21.09
CA SER A 282 -9.87 -1.79 20.48
C SER A 282 -9.30 -0.83 19.44
N PHE A 283 -8.22 -0.14 19.78
CA PHE A 283 -7.55 0.81 18.89
C PHE A 283 -7.11 0.13 17.58
N THR A 284 -6.35 -0.95 17.69
CA THR A 284 -5.77 -1.67 16.54
C THR A 284 -6.84 -2.22 15.59
N LEU A 285 -7.92 -2.77 16.14
CA LEU A 285 -9.02 -3.29 15.34
C LEU A 285 -9.80 -2.15 14.66
N TYR A 286 -10.03 -1.05 15.37
CA TYR A 286 -10.75 0.12 14.86
C TYR A 286 -9.99 0.87 13.76
N THR A 287 -8.67 0.99 13.88
CA THR A 287 -7.81 1.70 12.90
C THR A 287 -7.49 0.85 11.66
N GLN A 288 -7.56 -0.48 11.76
CA GLN A 288 -7.19 -1.40 10.67
C GLN A 288 -7.86 -1.07 9.32
N PRO A 289 -9.17 -0.75 9.25
CA PRO A 289 -9.80 -0.38 7.99
C PRO A 289 -9.24 0.90 7.36
N PHE A 290 -8.91 1.90 8.17
CA PHE A 290 -8.28 3.13 7.69
C PHE A 290 -6.88 2.87 7.15
N CYS A 291 -6.07 2.10 7.89
CA CYS A 291 -4.73 1.75 7.46
C CYS A 291 -4.72 0.96 6.14
N LEU A 292 -5.63 -0.01 5.97
CA LEU A 292 -5.79 -0.76 4.71
C LEU A 292 -6.26 0.13 3.55
N SER A 293 -7.09 1.13 3.85
CA SER A 293 -7.58 2.10 2.87
C SER A 293 -6.45 3.02 2.42
N LEU A 294 -5.62 3.53 3.35
CA LEU A 294 -4.40 4.30 3.05
C LEU A 294 -3.42 3.49 2.19
N ALA A 295 -3.18 2.23 2.55
CA ALA A 295 -2.35 1.33 1.76
C ALA A 295 -2.92 0.98 0.38
N SER A 296 -4.15 1.39 0.04
CA SER A 296 -4.71 1.23 -1.30
C SER A 296 -4.62 2.51 -2.13
N LEU A 297 -4.26 3.64 -1.51
CA LEU A 297 -4.05 4.91 -2.21
C LEU A 297 -2.71 4.96 -2.96
N ASP A 298 -1.80 4.00 -2.72
CA ASP A 298 -0.50 3.89 -3.40
C ASP A 298 -0.63 3.99 -4.93
N CYS A 299 -1.57 3.25 -5.51
CA CYS A 299 -1.83 3.18 -6.93
C CYS A 299 -2.31 4.51 -7.53
N CYS A 300 -2.78 5.46 -6.71
CA CYS A 300 -3.12 6.81 -7.14
C CYS A 300 -1.93 7.78 -7.00
N LEU A 301 -1.00 7.51 -6.08
CA LEU A 301 0.17 8.35 -5.83
C LEU A 301 1.38 7.96 -6.69
N ASP A 302 1.51 6.70 -7.09
CA ASP A 302 2.58 6.22 -7.95
C ASP A 302 2.57 6.85 -9.37
N PRO A 303 1.40 7.13 -9.99
CA PRO A 303 1.34 7.94 -11.20
C PRO A 303 1.83 9.39 -11.05
N ILE A 304 1.63 9.99 -9.87
CA ILE A 304 2.15 11.32 -9.53
C ILE A 304 3.68 11.28 -9.49
N LEU A 305 4.24 10.20 -8.93
CA LEU A 305 5.66 9.88 -8.99
C LEU A 305 6.13 9.84 -10.46
N TYR A 306 5.42 9.21 -11.40
CA TYR A 306 5.84 9.24 -12.82
C TYR A 306 5.73 10.63 -13.48
N PHE A 307 4.64 11.36 -13.21
CA PHE A 307 4.34 12.65 -13.84
C PHE A 307 5.31 13.77 -13.44
N PHE A 308 5.67 13.86 -12.15
CA PHE A 308 6.57 14.91 -11.68
C PHE A 308 8.06 14.58 -11.90
N MET A 309 8.37 13.35 -12.31
CA MET A 309 9.74 12.84 -12.33
C MET A 309 10.31 12.63 -13.73
N ASN A 310 9.51 12.78 -14.79
CA ASN A 310 10.03 12.72 -16.14
C ASN A 310 9.48 13.86 -17.00
N SER A 311 10.34 14.82 -17.35
CA SER A 311 10.00 15.93 -18.27
C SER A 311 9.50 15.39 -19.62
N GLU A 312 10.04 14.27 -20.10
CA GLU A 312 9.53 13.60 -21.31
C GLU A 312 8.09 13.06 -21.12
N PHE A 313 7.68 12.68 -19.91
CA PHE A 313 6.30 12.25 -19.64
C PHE A 313 5.34 13.44 -19.64
N GLN A 314 5.77 14.57 -19.06
CA GLN A 314 5.04 15.83 -19.12
C GLN A 314 4.88 16.32 -20.57
N ASP A 315 5.95 16.26 -21.36
CA ASP A 315 5.94 16.65 -22.77
C ASP A 315 5.02 15.75 -23.61
N GLN A 316 5.02 14.43 -23.36
CA GLN A 316 4.17 13.50 -24.10
C GLN A 316 2.69 13.64 -23.72
N ILE A 317 2.37 13.85 -22.44
CA ILE A 317 1.00 14.13 -22.00
C ILE A 317 0.52 15.46 -22.57
N SER A 318 1.35 16.50 -22.54
CA SER A 318 1.05 17.81 -23.16
C SER A 318 0.82 17.70 -24.66
N ARG A 319 1.63 16.89 -25.38
CA ARG A 319 1.44 16.63 -26.81
C ARG A 319 0.16 15.84 -27.10
N HIS A 320 -0.16 14.82 -26.30
CA HIS A 320 -1.40 14.06 -26.49
C HIS A 320 -2.64 14.85 -26.10
N SER A 321 -2.61 15.60 -25.01
CA SER A 321 -3.72 16.46 -24.60
C SER A 321 -3.96 17.56 -25.63
N SER A 322 -2.91 18.20 -26.16
CA SER A 322 -3.04 19.18 -27.24
C SER A 322 -3.55 18.57 -28.55
N MET A 323 -3.12 17.36 -28.92
CA MET A 323 -3.68 16.66 -30.09
C MET A 323 -5.16 16.29 -29.92
N VAL A 324 -5.57 15.85 -28.73
CA VAL A 324 -6.98 15.52 -28.42
C VAL A 324 -7.85 16.78 -28.34
N ILE A 325 -7.33 17.88 -27.80
CA ILE A 325 -8.01 19.18 -27.80
C ILE A 325 -8.16 19.69 -29.23
N ARG A 326 -7.10 19.58 -30.05
CA ARG A 326 -7.11 20.00 -31.45
C ARG A 326 -8.08 19.16 -32.28
N SER A 327 -8.12 17.85 -32.11
CA SER A 327 -9.08 16.99 -32.82
C SER A 327 -10.53 17.26 -32.40
N ARG A 328 -10.79 17.55 -31.11
CA ARG A 328 -12.11 17.98 -30.63
C ARG A 328 -12.51 19.35 -31.17
N LEU A 329 -11.59 20.31 -31.27
CA LEU A 329 -11.84 21.62 -31.88
C LEU A 329 -12.18 21.48 -33.37
N MET A 330 -11.39 20.71 -34.13
CA MET A 330 -11.65 20.48 -35.55
C MET A 330 -12.96 19.70 -35.80
N SER A 331 -13.31 18.76 -34.92
CA SER A 331 -14.62 18.08 -34.97
C SER A 331 -15.80 19.00 -34.63
N LYS A 332 -15.58 20.10 -33.91
CA LYS A 332 -16.62 21.06 -33.54
C LYS A 332 -16.83 22.10 -34.65
N GLU A 333 -15.75 22.51 -35.33
CA GLU A 333 -15.81 23.34 -36.54
C GLU A 333 -16.47 22.61 -37.72
N SER A 334 -16.19 21.31 -37.92
CA SER A 334 -16.85 20.53 -38.97
C SER A 334 -18.35 20.34 -38.71
N ALA A 335 -18.76 20.25 -37.44
CA ALA A 335 -20.17 20.13 -37.06
C ALA A 335 -20.94 21.47 -37.12
N SER A 336 -20.27 22.62 -36.98
CA SER A 336 -20.88 23.94 -37.18
C SER A 336 -21.02 24.29 -38.67
N SER A 337 -20.07 23.89 -39.50
CA SER A 337 -20.10 24.11 -40.96
C SER A 337 -21.19 23.32 -41.70
N PHE A 338 -21.84 22.36 -41.04
CA PHE A 338 -22.96 21.57 -41.61
C PHE A 338 -24.34 22.14 -41.21
N LYS A 339 -24.38 23.20 -40.39
CA LYS A 339 -25.59 23.84 -39.88
C LYS A 339 -25.87 25.23 -40.46
N GLU A 340 -24.95 25.75 -41.27
CA GLU A 340 -25.20 26.83 -42.25
C GLU A 340 -25.47 26.20 -43.61
#